data_AF-A0A7K3WXB7-F1
#
_entry.id   AF-A0A7K3WXB7-F1
#
_cell.length_a   1.000
_cell.length_b   1.000
_cell.length_c   1.000
_cell.angle_alpha   90.00
_cell.angle_beta   90.00
_cell.angle_gamma   90.00
#
_symmetry.space_group_name_H-M   'P 1'
#
loop_
_entity.id
_entity.type
_entity.pdbx_description
1 polymer ?
#
loop_
_entity_poly.entity_id
_entity_poly.type
_entity_poly.pdbx_seq_one_letter_code
_entity_poly.pdbx_strand_id
1 'polypeptide(L)'
;MSTGLKVFLIIAGLAVLLCGGGFVACTALVGKAANDVSKEQDAKAGHVKLTSCEGEAAGSDLLANVKFDVEVNNASKNQNTYFIDVFVLDAKGTRVGNTTTIVSDVRPGQKAVEEGMVVLSQKVTGKITCKVDKVS
;
A
#
# COMPACT_ATOMS: atom_id res chain seq x y z
N MET A 1 -5.08 -16.18 48.65
CA MET A 1 -5.31 -15.18 47.58
C MET A 1 -4.10 -14.24 47.58
N SER A 2 -3.18 -14.41 46.61
CA SER A 2 -1.87 -13.73 46.60
C SER A 2 -2.03 -12.22 46.43
N THR A 3 -1.28 -11.44 47.21
CA THR A 3 -1.22 -9.98 47.22
C THR A 3 -0.98 -9.40 45.82
N GLY A 4 -0.28 -10.15 44.94
CA GLY A 4 -0.01 -9.75 43.56
C GLY A 4 -1.25 -9.71 42.63
N LEU A 5 -2.24 -10.58 42.85
CA LEU A 5 -3.45 -10.62 42.01
C LEU A 5 -4.38 -9.42 42.27
N LYS A 6 -4.37 -8.89 43.51
CA LYS A 6 -5.14 -7.71 43.88
C LYS A 6 -4.55 -6.43 43.29
N VAL A 7 -3.22 -6.31 43.22
CA VAL A 7 -2.54 -5.14 42.62
C VAL A 7 -2.76 -5.08 41.11
N PHE A 8 -2.74 -6.22 40.42
CA PHE A 8 -2.99 -6.28 38.97
C PHE A 8 -4.41 -5.86 38.60
N LEU A 9 -5.41 -6.26 39.39
CA LEU A 9 -6.81 -5.87 39.17
C LEU A 9 -7.07 -4.39 39.47
N ILE A 10 -6.34 -3.79 40.41
CA ILE A 10 -6.46 -2.36 40.71
C ILE A 10 -5.82 -1.52 39.60
N ILE A 11 -4.67 -1.93 39.06
CA ILE A 11 -4.00 -1.20 37.95
C ILE A 11 -4.79 -1.35 36.64
N ALA A 12 -5.30 -2.54 36.35
CA ALA A 12 -6.19 -2.76 35.20
C ALA A 12 -7.53 -2.02 35.37
N GLY A 13 -8.08 -1.98 36.59
CA GLY A 13 -9.29 -1.23 36.91
C GLY A 13 -9.13 0.29 36.78
N LEU A 14 -7.99 0.85 37.22
CA LEU A 14 -7.71 2.29 37.13
C LEU A 14 -7.49 2.75 35.68
N ALA A 15 -6.88 1.92 34.83
CA ALA A 15 -6.70 2.22 33.40
C ALA A 15 -8.05 2.24 32.65
N VAL A 16 -9.02 1.44 33.08
CA VAL A 16 -10.37 1.42 32.51
C VAL A 16 -11.22 2.58 33.05
N LEU A 17 -11.03 2.99 34.31
CA LEU A 17 -11.79 4.08 34.94
C LEU A 17 -11.35 5.49 34.51
N LEU A 18 -10.07 5.71 34.20
CA LEU A 18 -9.59 6.98 33.61
C LEU A 18 -10.05 7.18 32.15
N CYS A 19 -10.53 6.12 31.50
CA CYS A 19 -11.18 6.15 30.18
C CYS A 19 -12.68 5.82 30.27
N GLY A 20 -13.25 5.79 31.48
CA GLY A 20 -14.58 5.23 31.81
C GLY A 20 -15.79 6.02 31.29
N GLY A 21 -15.58 7.13 30.58
CA GLY A 21 -16.63 7.82 29.81
C GLY A 21 -16.22 8.16 28.37
N GLY A 22 -15.00 7.79 27.94
CA GLY A 22 -14.36 8.28 26.72
C GLY A 22 -14.10 7.22 25.65
N PHE A 23 -14.35 5.93 25.92
CA PHE A 23 -14.09 4.85 24.95
C PHE A 23 -14.90 5.00 23.65
N VAL A 24 -16.13 5.50 23.71
CA VAL A 24 -16.93 5.76 22.50
C VAL A 24 -16.34 6.93 21.68
N ALA A 25 -15.83 7.97 22.34
CA ALA A 25 -15.25 9.13 21.66
C ALA A 25 -13.89 8.80 21.02
N CYS A 26 -13.02 8.07 21.73
CA CYS A 26 -11.72 7.66 21.19
C CYS A 26 -11.86 6.64 20.04
N THR A 27 -12.79 5.70 20.13
CA THR A 27 -13.06 4.76 19.01
C THR A 27 -13.69 5.47 17.81
N ALA A 28 -14.57 6.45 18.01
CA ALA A 28 -15.15 7.25 16.93
C ALA A 28 -14.11 8.15 16.22
N LEU A 29 -13.18 8.76 16.97
CA LEU A 29 -12.08 9.56 16.42
C LEU A 29 -11.13 8.72 15.57
N VAL A 30 -10.73 7.55 16.06
CA VAL A 30 -9.88 6.60 15.30
C VAL A 30 -10.61 6.10 14.05
N GLY A 31 -11.91 5.80 14.15
CA GLY A 31 -12.71 5.37 13.01
C GLY A 31 -12.84 6.44 11.93
N LYS A 32 -13.04 7.70 12.30
CA LYS A 32 -13.10 8.81 11.34
C LYS A 32 -11.76 9.02 10.62
N ALA A 33 -10.66 9.06 11.37
CA ALA A 33 -9.33 9.25 10.80
C ALA A 33 -8.97 8.13 9.82
N ALA A 34 -9.25 6.87 10.18
CA ALA A 34 -9.01 5.72 9.30
C ALA A 34 -9.83 5.82 8.00
N ASN A 35 -11.12 6.20 8.10
CA ASN A 35 -11.98 6.35 6.94
C ASN A 35 -11.53 7.49 6.00
N ASP A 36 -11.07 8.61 6.56
CA ASP A 36 -10.59 9.74 5.76
C ASP A 36 -9.28 9.37 5.02
N VAL A 37 -8.38 8.62 5.68
CA VAL A 37 -7.18 8.04 5.02
C VAL A 37 -7.55 7.06 3.91
N SER A 38 -8.50 6.15 4.15
CA SER A 38 -8.97 5.20 3.12
C SER A 38 -9.52 5.94 1.89
N LYS A 39 -10.34 6.97 2.09
CA LYS A 39 -10.88 7.76 0.97
C LYS A 39 -9.80 8.50 0.19
N GLU A 40 -8.78 9.03 0.88
CA GLU A 40 -7.65 9.67 0.22
C GLU A 40 -6.86 8.66 -0.62
N GLN A 41 -6.60 7.47 -0.06
CA GLN A 41 -5.93 6.38 -0.79
C GLN A 41 -6.75 5.93 -2.00
N ASP A 42 -8.07 5.75 -1.85
CA ASP A 42 -8.97 5.38 -2.95
C ASP A 42 -8.99 6.46 -4.04
N ALA A 43 -9.01 7.74 -3.65
CA ALA A 43 -8.94 8.86 -4.59
C ALA A 43 -7.61 8.86 -5.35
N LYS A 44 -6.47 8.67 -4.66
CA LYS A 44 -5.15 8.59 -5.30
C LYS A 44 -5.02 7.35 -6.18
N ALA A 45 -5.61 6.22 -5.81
CA ALA A 45 -5.62 5.01 -6.63
C ALA A 45 -6.28 5.26 -7.99
N GLY A 46 -7.35 6.06 -8.03
CA GLY A 46 -8.02 6.48 -9.27
C GLY A 46 -7.15 7.34 -10.21
N HIS A 47 -6.01 7.87 -9.74
CA HIS A 47 -5.09 8.66 -10.54
C HIS A 47 -4.03 7.81 -11.24
N VAL A 48 -3.85 6.56 -10.80
CA VAL A 48 -2.74 5.70 -11.21
C VAL A 48 -3.22 4.69 -12.25
N LYS A 49 -2.45 4.55 -13.32
CA LYS A 49 -2.66 3.55 -14.35
C LYS A 49 -1.35 2.84 -14.65
N LEU A 50 -1.37 1.52 -14.54
CA LEU A 50 -0.29 0.68 -15.06
C LEU A 50 -0.45 0.60 -16.59
N THR A 51 0.56 1.07 -17.34
CA THR A 51 0.50 1.17 -18.81
C THR A 51 1.27 0.09 -19.53
N SER A 52 2.25 -0.53 -18.89
CA SER A 52 3.02 -1.65 -19.44
C SER A 52 3.37 -2.68 -18.36
N CYS A 53 3.79 -3.87 -18.80
CA CYS A 53 4.29 -4.95 -17.96
C CYS A 53 5.11 -5.90 -18.84
N GLU A 54 6.42 -5.74 -18.82
CA GLU A 54 7.36 -6.33 -19.77
C GLU A 54 8.22 -7.39 -19.08
N GLY A 55 8.03 -8.64 -19.51
CA GLY A 55 8.64 -9.82 -18.89
C GLY A 55 9.83 -10.40 -19.65
N GLU A 56 10.50 -9.63 -20.51
CA GLU A 56 11.59 -10.15 -21.35
C GLU A 56 12.70 -10.79 -20.52
N ALA A 57 13.03 -10.19 -19.38
CA ALA A 57 14.01 -10.70 -18.44
C ALA A 57 13.42 -11.65 -17.38
N ALA A 58 12.12 -11.98 -17.41
CA ALA A 58 11.49 -12.79 -16.36
C ALA A 58 12.04 -14.22 -16.30
N GLY A 59 12.54 -14.74 -17.42
CA GLY A 59 13.17 -16.05 -17.53
C GLY A 59 14.68 -16.06 -17.32
N SER A 60 15.31 -14.90 -17.07
CA SER A 60 16.78 -14.78 -16.97
C SER A 60 17.35 -15.59 -15.79
N ASP A 61 18.44 -16.32 -16.02
CA ASP A 61 19.19 -17.02 -14.98
C ASP A 61 20.09 -16.09 -14.13
N LEU A 62 20.44 -14.90 -14.64
CA LEU A 62 21.24 -13.91 -13.89
C LEU A 62 20.37 -13.09 -12.93
N LEU A 63 19.41 -12.34 -13.48
CA LEU A 63 18.48 -11.54 -12.69
C LEU A 63 17.10 -11.56 -13.34
N ALA A 64 16.24 -12.44 -12.85
CA ALA A 64 14.84 -12.48 -13.27
C ALA A 64 14.13 -11.20 -12.83
N ASN A 65 13.66 -10.40 -13.79
CA ASN A 65 12.95 -9.15 -13.49
C ASN A 65 11.87 -8.83 -14.53
N VAL A 66 10.98 -7.91 -14.15
CA VAL A 66 9.90 -7.40 -14.98
C VAL A 66 9.94 -5.88 -14.91
N LYS A 67 9.91 -5.23 -16.07
CA LYS A 67 9.75 -3.78 -16.16
C LYS A 67 8.28 -3.41 -16.28
N PHE A 68 7.92 -2.22 -15.85
CA PHE A 68 6.57 -1.71 -15.99
C PHE A 68 6.58 -0.18 -15.98
N ASP A 69 5.60 0.42 -16.64
CA ASP A 69 5.37 1.85 -16.60
C ASP A 69 4.10 2.14 -15.80
N VAL A 70 4.18 3.15 -14.95
CA VAL A 70 3.01 3.76 -14.31
C VAL A 70 2.81 5.17 -14.84
N GLU A 71 1.57 5.46 -15.17
CA GLU A 71 1.09 6.81 -15.46
C GLU A 71 0.29 7.30 -14.25
N VAL A 72 0.62 8.51 -13.79
CA VAL A 72 -0.11 9.21 -12.73
C VAL A 72 -0.71 10.47 -13.31
N ASN A 73 -2.02 10.62 -13.19
CA ASN A 73 -2.74 11.84 -13.54
C ASN A 73 -3.40 12.42 -12.28
N ASN A 74 -2.78 13.43 -11.68
CA ASN A 74 -3.28 14.02 -10.44
C ASN A 74 -4.52 14.89 -10.69
N ALA A 75 -5.70 14.29 -10.58
CA ALA A 75 -6.98 14.97 -10.74
C ALA A 75 -7.42 15.77 -9.49
N SER A 76 -6.61 15.83 -8.43
CA SER A 76 -6.93 16.60 -7.22
C SER A 76 -6.56 18.08 -7.36
N LYS A 77 -6.88 18.86 -6.32
CA LYS A 77 -6.54 20.29 -6.23
C LYS A 77 -5.17 20.57 -5.61
N ASN A 78 -4.48 19.54 -5.10
CA ASN A 78 -3.21 19.68 -4.37
C ASN A 78 -2.08 18.98 -5.12
N GLN A 79 -0.83 19.42 -4.89
CA GLN A 79 0.34 18.63 -5.27
C GLN A 79 0.39 17.35 -4.42
N ASN A 80 0.70 16.21 -5.04
CA ASN A 80 0.77 14.93 -4.36
C ASN A 80 2.03 14.15 -4.72
N THR A 81 2.48 13.35 -3.77
CA THR A 81 3.38 12.22 -4.00
C THR A 81 2.56 10.94 -3.94
N TYR A 82 2.88 10.00 -4.83
CA TYR A 82 2.23 8.71 -4.97
C TYR A 82 3.22 7.60 -4.65
N PHE A 83 2.91 6.80 -3.64
CA PHE A 83 3.59 5.54 -3.38
C PHE A 83 2.74 4.42 -3.97
N ILE A 84 3.26 3.73 -4.97
CA ILE A 84 2.51 2.76 -5.77
C ILE A 84 3.16 1.39 -5.61
N ASP A 85 2.47 0.51 -4.90
CA ASP A 85 2.89 -0.88 -4.75
C ASP A 85 2.44 -1.66 -5.98
N VAL A 86 3.39 -2.28 -6.68
CA VAL A 86 3.13 -3.11 -7.87
C VAL A 86 3.63 -4.51 -7.59
N PHE A 87 2.84 -5.52 -7.98
CA PHE A 87 3.22 -6.92 -7.88
C PHE A 87 3.04 -7.65 -9.21
N VAL A 88 3.83 -8.71 -9.38
CA VAL A 88 3.79 -9.58 -10.55
C VAL A 88 3.16 -10.92 -10.16
N LEU A 89 2.23 -11.37 -11.01
CA LEU A 89 1.65 -12.71 -10.98
C LEU A 89 2.22 -13.54 -12.13
N ASP A 90 2.47 -14.82 -11.86
CA ASP A 90 2.71 -15.81 -12.92
C ASP A 90 1.39 -16.29 -13.57
N ALA A 91 1.51 -17.18 -14.56
CA ALA A 91 0.36 -17.74 -15.26
C ALA A 91 -0.62 -18.53 -14.37
N LYS A 92 -0.18 -18.98 -13.18
CA LYS A 92 -1.01 -19.68 -12.20
C LYS A 92 -1.70 -18.71 -11.23
N GLY A 93 -1.43 -17.41 -11.34
CA GLY A 93 -1.91 -16.40 -10.40
C GLY A 93 -1.10 -16.34 -9.10
N THR A 94 0.10 -16.91 -9.06
CA THR A 94 0.99 -16.85 -7.90
C THR A 94 1.75 -15.53 -7.91
N ARG A 95 1.81 -14.83 -6.77
CA ARG A 95 2.64 -13.63 -6.62
C ARG A 95 4.11 -14.03 -6.59
N VAL A 96 4.89 -13.51 -7.54
CA VAL A 96 6.30 -13.88 -7.80
C VAL A 96 7.26 -12.70 -7.65
N GLY A 97 6.76 -11.55 -7.21
CA GLY A 97 7.57 -10.37 -6.92
C GLY A 97 6.69 -9.16 -6.66
N ASN A 98 7.25 -8.16 -5.99
CA ASN A 98 6.63 -6.85 -5.81
C ASN A 98 7.70 -5.78 -5.63
N THR A 99 7.31 -4.52 -5.86
CA THR A 99 8.13 -3.34 -5.60
C THR A 99 7.22 -2.17 -5.23
N THR A 100 7.81 -1.09 -4.72
CA THR A 100 7.15 0.20 -4.56
C THR A 100 7.83 1.20 -5.48
N THR A 101 7.07 1.82 -6.37
CA THR A 101 7.53 2.97 -7.16
C THR A 101 6.96 4.26 -6.59
N ILE A 102 7.71 5.35 -6.71
CA ILE A 102 7.36 6.64 -6.12
C ILE A 102 7.31 7.69 -7.23
N VAL A 103 6.17 8.33 -7.40
CA VAL A 103 6.01 9.47 -8.31
C VAL A 103 5.73 10.71 -7.46
N SER A 104 6.73 11.56 -7.31
CA SER A 104 6.71 12.69 -6.40
C SER A 104 6.25 13.98 -7.06
N ASP A 105 5.72 14.89 -6.24
CA ASP A 105 5.48 16.30 -6.61
C ASP A 105 4.62 16.51 -7.88
N VAL A 106 3.68 15.60 -8.13
CA VAL A 106 2.77 15.70 -9.27
C VAL A 106 1.77 16.81 -8.98
N ARG A 107 1.83 17.89 -9.75
CA ARG A 107 0.96 19.06 -9.58
C ARG A 107 -0.49 18.77 -10.00
N PRO A 108 -1.48 19.57 -9.55
CA PRO A 108 -2.85 19.46 -10.03
C PRO A 108 -2.94 19.48 -11.57
N GLY A 109 -3.64 18.50 -12.13
CA GLY A 109 -3.81 18.31 -13.57
C GLY A 109 -2.57 17.82 -14.33
N GLN A 110 -1.45 17.60 -13.64
CA GLN A 110 -0.24 17.09 -14.27
C GLN A 110 -0.34 15.58 -14.49
N LYS A 111 0.13 15.16 -15.66
CA LYS A 111 0.45 13.78 -15.98
C LYS A 111 1.96 13.54 -15.78
N ALA A 112 2.31 12.47 -15.08
CA ALA A 112 3.67 11.98 -14.91
C ALA A 112 3.73 10.50 -15.31
N VAL A 113 4.87 10.06 -15.84
CA VAL A 113 5.12 8.65 -16.22
C VAL A 113 6.44 8.24 -15.60
N GLU A 114 6.48 7.05 -14.99
CA GLU A 114 7.66 6.50 -14.34
C GLU A 114 7.84 5.03 -14.74
N GLU A 115 9.07 4.65 -15.10
CA GLU A 115 9.46 3.25 -15.31
C GLU A 115 9.88 2.65 -13.96
N GLY A 116 9.32 1.49 -13.62
CA GLY A 116 9.69 0.69 -12.47
C GLY A 116 10.18 -0.70 -12.86
N MET A 117 10.83 -1.37 -11.89
CA MET A 117 11.29 -2.74 -12.04
C MET A 117 10.90 -3.58 -10.82
N VAL A 118 10.39 -4.78 -11.06
CA VAL A 118 10.19 -5.82 -10.05
C VAL A 118 11.23 -6.90 -10.25
N VAL A 119 12.06 -7.13 -9.24
CA VAL A 119 12.90 -8.34 -9.18
C VAL A 119 12.02 -9.51 -8.75
N LEU A 120 12.09 -10.60 -9.50
CA LEU A 120 11.29 -11.79 -9.23
C LEU A 120 11.97 -12.69 -8.20
N SER A 121 11.19 -13.32 -7.33
CA SER A 121 11.68 -14.29 -6.35
C SER A 121 12.18 -15.59 -7.01
N GLN A 122 11.74 -15.83 -8.24
CA GLN A 122 12.07 -16.99 -9.06
C GLN A 122 11.92 -16.64 -10.53
N LYS A 123 12.69 -17.29 -11.41
CA LYS A 123 12.47 -17.12 -12.84
C LYS A 123 11.10 -17.64 -13.25
N VAL A 124 10.44 -16.92 -14.15
CA VAL A 124 9.11 -17.24 -14.66
C VAL A 124 9.21 -17.44 -16.16
N THR A 125 8.83 -18.64 -16.60
CA THR A 125 8.68 -18.95 -18.02
C THR A 125 7.21 -18.90 -18.39
N GLY A 126 6.82 -18.00 -19.29
CA GLY A 126 5.45 -17.87 -19.76
C GLY A 126 4.81 -16.53 -19.39
N LYS A 127 3.47 -16.52 -19.36
CA LYS A 127 2.70 -15.29 -19.14
C LYS A 127 2.95 -14.72 -17.74
N ILE A 128 3.16 -13.41 -17.70
CA ILE A 128 3.17 -12.61 -16.47
C ILE A 128 2.01 -11.62 -16.48
N THR A 129 1.66 -11.08 -15.32
CA THR A 129 0.71 -9.98 -15.19
C THR A 129 1.11 -9.09 -14.02
N CYS A 130 1.31 -7.80 -14.29
CA CYS A 130 1.56 -6.80 -13.25
C CYS A 130 0.22 -6.23 -12.77
N LYS A 131 0.13 -5.92 -11.48
CA LYS A 131 -1.04 -5.29 -10.86
C LYS A 131 -0.59 -4.27 -9.81
N VAL A 132 -1.34 -3.19 -9.70
CA VAL A 132 -1.23 -2.28 -8.55
C VAL A 132 -1.91 -2.94 -7.35
N ASP A 133 -1.22 -2.99 -6.22
CA ASP A 133 -1.74 -3.48 -4.93
C ASP A 133 -2.38 -2.34 -4.13
N LYS A 134 -1.59 -1.28 -3.92
CA LYS A 134 -1.94 -0.15 -3.08
C LYS A 134 -1.37 1.14 -3.64
N VAL A 135 -2.10 2.23 -3.45
CA VAL A 135 -1.64 3.60 -3.70
C VAL A 135 -1.85 4.42 -2.43
N SER A 136 -0.87 5.24 -2.06
CA SER A 136 -0.97 6.20 -0.96
C SER A 136 -0.28 7.52 -1.24
#